data_AF-A0AAN7HPF0-F1
#
_entry.id   AF-A0AAN7HPF0-F1
#
_cell.length_a   1.000
_cell.length_b   1.000
_cell.length_c   1.000
_cell.angle_alpha   90.00
_cell.angle_beta   90.00
_cell.angle_gamma   90.00
#
_symmetry.space_group_name_H-M   'P 1'
#
loop_
_entity.id
_entity.type
_entity.pdbx_description
1 polymer ?
#
loop_
_entity_poly.entity_id
_entity_poly.type
_entity_poly.pdbx_seq_one_letter_code
_entity_poly.pdbx_strand_id
1 'polypeptide(L)'
;MFCQPPSINDKEGTDYPSIWWDLWQILYYVPISVGVFFMDVYKHLIRQPKRPTWDALTAVTVALLHALRSSLRCASLAFWRKIMILPKLLRQDESTYVACPFLVFKLNLPGILEEFDAAEDGTRVIEAQWNLPPPPLITQTQKQQKAAQEKVILYLQGGGYCFYDHFCYLSYTERFTRYMNRSVFSISYRLAPETKFPGALYDAVQAYFHLIYDYGIKPHNITVIGDSAGGGLAMSLLIYLRDHQYPLPETSVLLSPWVDLTYGHPSWVEAEIFDYLPCRPNMSAIMNPARFYLGTDTYHGLSRHPYASPLFADHFSHLPPILIQSGGCETMKDEVRSFAAKFEDCDAAIFKHEEYEDMVHDFQAFDFDQSHSALLSIQKWILHDIHDPHQHHETPSFSSSSSSSSFYQ
;
A
#
# COMPACT_ATOMS: atom_id res chain seq x y z
N MET A 1 -39.49 16.84 1.26
CA MET A 1 -39.14 16.91 2.70
C MET A 1 -37.98 15.95 2.91
N PHE A 2 -36.79 16.36 2.48
CA PHE A 2 -35.60 15.51 2.51
C PHE A 2 -34.95 15.70 3.88
N CYS A 3 -35.05 14.70 4.75
CA CYS A 3 -34.27 14.70 5.99
C CYS A 3 -32.80 14.60 5.59
N GLN A 4 -32.07 15.70 5.73
CA GLN A 4 -30.61 15.62 5.83
C GLN A 4 -30.28 14.70 7.00
N PRO A 5 -29.26 13.82 6.88
CA PRO A 5 -28.75 13.11 8.05
C PRO A 5 -28.33 14.15 9.11
N PRO A 6 -28.60 13.92 10.40
CA PRO A 6 -28.28 14.87 11.45
C PRO A 6 -26.78 15.20 11.41
N SER A 7 -26.43 16.48 11.49
CA SER A 7 -25.04 16.90 11.63
C SER A 7 -24.50 16.34 12.93
N ILE A 8 -23.47 15.49 12.84
CA ILE A 8 -22.69 15.07 14.00
C ILE A 8 -21.95 16.32 14.47
N ASN A 9 -22.36 16.86 15.61
CA ASN A 9 -21.67 17.99 16.23
C ASN A 9 -20.28 17.53 16.68
N ASP A 10 -19.26 18.25 16.23
CA ASP A 10 -17.86 18.17 16.67
C ASP A 10 -17.75 18.61 18.14
N LYS A 11 -18.25 17.79 19.07
CA LYS A 11 -17.89 17.89 20.48
C LYS A 11 -17.19 16.62 20.88
N GLU A 12 -15.93 16.78 21.24
CA GLU A 12 -15.09 15.79 21.91
C GLU A 12 -15.91 15.08 23.00
N GLY A 13 -16.27 13.82 22.76
CA GLY A 13 -17.10 13.04 23.67
C GLY A 13 -17.98 12.03 22.96
N THR A 14 -17.41 10.85 22.72
CA THR A 14 -18.10 9.55 22.70
C THR A 14 -19.59 9.54 22.36
N ASP A 15 -19.92 9.42 21.07
CA ASP A 15 -21.11 8.69 20.62
C ASP A 15 -20.80 8.12 19.23
N TYR A 16 -19.98 7.06 19.19
CA TYR A 16 -19.90 6.25 17.99
C TYR A 16 -21.30 5.66 17.77
N PRO A 17 -21.85 5.76 16.55
CA PRO A 17 -23.15 5.17 16.30
C PRO A 17 -23.10 3.67 16.63
N SER A 18 -24.15 3.16 17.29
CA SER A 18 -24.22 1.74 17.61
C SER A 18 -24.02 0.88 16.35
N ILE A 19 -23.52 -0.35 16.50
CA ILE A 19 -23.39 -1.29 15.37
C ILE A 19 -24.70 -1.44 14.57
N TRP A 20 -25.85 -1.29 15.23
CA TRP A 20 -27.16 -1.30 14.59
C TRP A 20 -27.41 -0.09 13.70
N TRP A 21 -26.87 1.08 14.05
CA TRP A 21 -26.92 2.26 13.20
C TRP A 21 -26.04 2.09 11.97
N ASP A 22 -24.80 1.63 12.13
CA ASP A 22 -23.90 1.34 11.00
C ASP A 22 -24.53 0.30 10.05
N LEU A 23 -25.14 -0.78 10.60
CA LEU A 23 -25.86 -1.78 9.82
C LEU A 23 -27.08 -1.20 9.09
N TRP A 24 -27.86 -0.34 9.74
CA TRP A 24 -29.00 0.32 9.11
C TRP A 24 -28.57 1.22 7.95
N GLN A 25 -27.49 2.00 8.13
CA GLN A 25 -26.93 2.81 7.06
C GLN A 25 -26.50 1.93 5.88
N ILE A 26 -25.83 0.80 6.13
CA ILE A 26 -25.46 -0.12 5.05
C ILE A 26 -26.67 -0.67 4.33
N LEU A 27 -27.71 -1.14 5.04
CA LEU A 27 -28.94 -1.62 4.41
C LEU A 27 -29.61 -0.54 3.54
N TYR A 28 -29.50 0.73 3.93
CA TYR A 28 -29.99 1.86 3.13
C TYR A 28 -29.14 2.12 1.87
N TYR A 29 -27.80 2.01 1.96
CA TYR A 29 -26.89 2.29 0.85
C TYR A 29 -26.66 1.09 -0.09
N VAL A 30 -26.87 -0.14 0.37
CA VAL A 30 -26.72 -1.37 -0.45
C VAL A 30 -27.51 -1.30 -1.76
N PRO A 31 -28.80 -0.90 -1.80
CA PRO A 31 -29.52 -0.72 -3.05
C PRO A 31 -28.87 0.28 -4.01
N ILE A 32 -28.27 1.36 -3.48
CA ILE A 32 -27.55 2.36 -4.28
C ILE A 32 -26.28 1.73 -4.86
N SER A 33 -25.49 1.07 -4.03
CA SER A 33 -24.26 0.37 -4.45
C SER A 33 -24.55 -0.70 -5.50
N VAL A 34 -25.61 -1.47 -5.32
CA VAL A 34 -26.10 -2.46 -6.29
C VAL A 34 -26.49 -1.77 -7.60
N GLY A 35 -27.20 -0.64 -7.54
CA GLY A 35 -27.54 0.15 -8.73
C GLY A 35 -26.32 0.67 -9.48
N VAL A 36 -25.31 1.20 -8.77
CA VAL A 36 -24.04 1.66 -9.36
C VAL A 36 -23.31 0.50 -10.04
N PHE A 37 -23.20 -0.65 -9.36
CA PHE A 37 -22.59 -1.85 -9.92
C PHE A 37 -23.26 -2.29 -11.22
N PHE A 38 -24.59 -2.49 -11.21
CA PHE A 38 -25.32 -2.92 -12.39
C PHE A 38 -25.22 -1.90 -13.54
N MET A 39 -25.24 -0.60 -13.23
CA MET A 39 -25.07 0.44 -14.26
C MET A 39 -23.69 0.41 -14.90
N ASP A 40 -22.63 0.16 -14.14
CA ASP A 40 -21.28 0.08 -14.67
C ASP A 40 -21.02 -1.20 -15.47
N VAL A 41 -21.54 -2.35 -15.00
CA VAL A 41 -21.54 -3.60 -15.79
C VAL A 41 -22.37 -3.43 -17.07
N TYR A 42 -23.57 -2.84 -16.99
CA TYR A 42 -24.44 -2.59 -18.15
C TYR A 42 -23.75 -1.69 -19.19
N LYS A 43 -23.09 -0.61 -18.74
CA LYS A 43 -22.29 0.26 -19.63
C LYS A 43 -21.17 -0.51 -20.30
N HIS A 44 -20.47 -1.40 -19.58
CA HIS A 44 -19.42 -2.23 -20.16
C HIS A 44 -19.95 -3.25 -21.19
N LEU A 45 -21.13 -3.83 -20.96
CA LEU A 45 -21.71 -4.84 -21.87
C LEU A 45 -22.31 -4.24 -23.16
N ILE A 46 -22.79 -2.99 -23.11
CA ILE A 46 -23.49 -2.36 -24.24
C ILE A 46 -22.65 -1.29 -24.95
N ARG A 47 -21.69 -0.69 -24.26
CA ARG A 47 -20.71 0.24 -24.84
C ARG A 47 -19.32 -0.42 -24.88
N GLN A 48 -18.34 0.30 -25.39
CA GLN A 48 -16.94 -0.08 -25.22
C GLN A 48 -16.53 0.01 -23.74
N PRO A 49 -15.52 -0.78 -23.31
CA PRO A 49 -15.01 -0.70 -21.94
C PRO A 49 -14.57 0.72 -21.61
N LYS A 50 -14.65 1.11 -20.33
CA LYS A 50 -14.18 2.44 -19.86
C LYS A 50 -12.71 2.69 -20.24
N ARG A 51 -11.93 1.61 -20.37
CA ARG A 51 -10.53 1.61 -20.77
C ARG A 51 -10.21 0.46 -21.75
N PRO A 52 -9.32 0.67 -22.73
CA PRO A 52 -9.03 -0.31 -23.77
C PRO A 52 -8.60 -1.68 -23.24
N THR A 53 -7.81 -1.71 -22.16
CA THR A 53 -7.25 -2.96 -21.63
C THR A 53 -8.09 -3.61 -20.52
N TRP A 54 -9.29 -3.10 -20.25
CA TRP A 54 -10.20 -3.70 -19.27
C TRP A 54 -11.00 -4.83 -19.92
N ASP A 55 -10.59 -6.05 -19.62
CA ASP A 55 -11.39 -7.25 -19.87
C ASP A 55 -12.62 -7.30 -18.94
N ALA A 56 -13.46 -8.33 -19.11
CA ALA A 56 -14.68 -8.47 -18.33
C ALA A 56 -14.40 -8.62 -16.82
N LEU A 57 -13.33 -9.35 -16.44
CA LEU A 57 -12.97 -9.55 -15.04
C LEU A 57 -12.53 -8.24 -14.39
N THR A 58 -11.68 -7.47 -15.08
CA THR A 58 -11.22 -6.15 -14.62
C THR A 58 -12.41 -5.20 -14.47
N ALA A 59 -13.25 -5.10 -15.49
CA ALA A 59 -14.40 -4.20 -15.46
C ALA A 59 -15.40 -4.53 -14.34
N VAL A 60 -15.70 -5.81 -14.12
CA VAL A 60 -16.59 -6.25 -13.03
C VAL A 60 -15.94 -6.00 -11.67
N THR A 61 -14.65 -6.30 -11.52
CA THR A 61 -13.91 -6.04 -10.27
C THR A 61 -13.92 -4.57 -9.91
N VAL A 62 -13.56 -3.69 -10.86
CA VAL A 62 -13.56 -2.25 -10.62
C VAL A 62 -14.96 -1.71 -10.35
N ALA A 63 -15.98 -2.18 -11.08
CA ALA A 63 -17.38 -1.81 -10.82
C ALA A 63 -17.83 -2.21 -9.41
N LEU A 64 -17.41 -3.38 -8.91
CA LEU A 64 -17.69 -3.83 -7.56
C LEU A 64 -17.01 -2.93 -6.52
N LEU A 65 -15.74 -2.58 -6.72
CA LEU A 65 -15.00 -1.70 -5.82
C LEU A 65 -15.59 -0.27 -5.82
N HIS A 66 -16.01 0.26 -6.99
CA HIS A 66 -16.74 1.53 -7.11
C HIS A 66 -18.06 1.50 -6.33
N ALA A 67 -18.79 0.40 -6.39
CA ALA A 67 -20.02 0.23 -5.63
C ALA A 67 -19.77 0.21 -4.11
N LEU A 68 -18.73 -0.51 -3.66
CA LEU A 68 -18.34 -0.58 -2.25
C LEU A 68 -17.88 0.78 -1.70
N ARG A 69 -17.22 1.60 -2.51
CA ARG A 69 -16.81 2.97 -2.16
C ARG A 69 -17.97 3.83 -1.65
N SER A 70 -19.14 3.71 -2.27
CA SER A 70 -20.33 4.49 -1.88
C SER A 70 -20.78 4.16 -0.45
N SER A 71 -20.55 2.93 0.00
CA SER A 71 -20.86 2.47 1.36
C SER A 71 -19.84 2.97 2.38
N LEU A 72 -18.58 3.21 1.99
CA LEU A 72 -17.52 3.68 2.91
C LEU A 72 -17.84 5.03 3.57
N ARG A 73 -18.71 5.84 2.95
CA ARG A 73 -19.16 7.14 3.48
C ARG A 73 -20.14 7.04 4.65
N CYS A 74 -20.57 5.83 5.00
CA CYS A 74 -21.80 5.59 5.76
C CYS A 74 -21.61 4.59 6.91
N ALA A 75 -20.38 4.36 7.36
CA ALA A 75 -20.14 3.59 8.58
C ALA A 75 -18.84 4.02 9.24
N SER A 76 -18.77 3.79 10.56
CA SER A 76 -17.58 4.10 11.36
C SER A 76 -16.33 3.32 10.89
N LEU A 77 -15.14 3.87 11.17
CA LEU A 77 -13.87 3.17 10.97
C LEU A 77 -13.84 1.81 11.70
N ALA A 78 -14.36 1.78 12.93
CA ALA A 78 -14.44 0.55 13.73
C ALA A 78 -15.31 -0.53 13.06
N PHE A 79 -16.42 -0.13 12.42
CA PHE A 79 -17.25 -1.05 11.65
C PHE A 79 -16.49 -1.62 10.45
N TRP A 80 -15.85 -0.76 9.65
CA TRP A 80 -15.12 -1.21 8.46
C TRP A 80 -13.96 -2.14 8.79
N ARG A 81 -13.21 -1.87 9.87
CA ARG A 81 -12.18 -2.79 10.35
C ARG A 81 -12.73 -4.18 10.66
N LYS A 82 -13.92 -4.30 11.26
CA LYS A 82 -14.56 -5.60 11.54
C LYS A 82 -14.99 -6.34 10.28
N ILE A 83 -15.49 -5.63 9.26
CA ILE A 83 -15.88 -6.24 8.00
C ILE A 83 -14.66 -6.66 7.17
N MET A 84 -13.62 -5.83 7.14
CA MET A 84 -12.42 -6.07 6.35
C MET A 84 -11.56 -7.23 6.88
N ILE A 85 -11.71 -7.61 8.15
CA ILE A 85 -11.10 -8.83 8.70
C ILE A 85 -11.96 -10.09 8.49
N LEU A 86 -13.17 -10.00 7.94
CA LEU A 86 -14.03 -11.17 7.74
C LEU A 86 -13.39 -12.27 6.87
N PRO A 87 -12.63 -11.95 5.79
CA PRO A 87 -11.90 -12.97 5.02
C PRO A 87 -10.94 -13.80 5.88
N LYS A 88 -10.43 -13.24 6.99
CA LYS A 88 -9.60 -13.98 7.95
C LYS A 88 -10.33 -15.17 8.55
N LEU A 89 -11.61 -14.99 8.86
CA LEU A 89 -12.43 -16.02 9.51
C LEU A 89 -12.81 -17.15 8.56
N LEU A 90 -12.71 -16.91 7.25
CA LEU A 90 -13.09 -17.87 6.21
C LEU A 90 -11.90 -18.66 5.68
N ARG A 91 -10.66 -18.24 5.97
CA ARG A 91 -9.45 -18.92 5.53
C ARG A 91 -9.13 -20.07 6.47
N GLN A 92 -9.02 -21.28 5.92
CA GLN A 92 -8.77 -22.52 6.69
C GLN A 92 -7.34 -23.06 6.54
N ASP A 93 -6.54 -22.51 5.63
CA ASP A 93 -5.20 -23.04 5.31
C ASP A 93 -4.09 -22.21 5.98
N GLU A 94 -3.47 -22.81 7.00
CA GLU A 94 -2.34 -22.26 7.76
C GLU A 94 -0.97 -22.63 7.16
N SER A 95 -0.91 -23.41 6.07
CA SER A 95 0.33 -24.07 5.64
C SER A 95 1.40 -23.16 5.00
N THR A 96 1.09 -21.88 4.74
CA THR A 96 1.96 -20.95 3.97
C THR A 96 2.58 -19.82 4.79
N TYR A 97 2.25 -19.69 6.08
CA TYR A 97 2.78 -18.62 6.92
C TYR A 97 3.16 -19.08 8.34
N VAL A 98 4.02 -18.30 9.01
CA VAL A 98 4.47 -18.52 10.38
C VAL A 98 4.33 -17.22 11.17
N ALA A 99 3.44 -17.21 12.17
CA ALA A 99 3.32 -16.09 13.09
C ALA A 99 4.61 -15.95 13.92
N CYS A 100 5.11 -14.73 14.03
CA CYS A 100 6.37 -14.41 14.71
C CYS A 100 6.30 -13.01 15.35
N PRO A 101 5.37 -12.79 16.31
CA PRO A 101 5.33 -11.54 17.06
C PRO A 101 6.67 -11.29 17.77
N PHE A 102 7.08 -10.03 17.87
CA PHE A 102 8.34 -9.66 18.50
C PHE A 102 8.17 -8.48 19.47
N LEU A 103 9.05 -8.44 20.47
CA LEU A 103 9.08 -7.37 21.46
C LEU A 103 9.79 -6.15 20.90
N VAL A 104 9.27 -4.99 21.24
CA VAL A 104 9.83 -3.69 20.88
C VAL A 104 10.79 -3.25 21.98
N PHE A 105 12.04 -3.02 21.63
CA PHE A 105 13.06 -2.54 22.55
C PHE A 105 13.50 -1.13 22.20
N LYS A 106 13.97 -0.39 23.19
CA LYS A 106 14.56 0.94 22.99
C LYS A 106 15.83 0.84 22.13
N LEU A 107 15.88 1.58 21.03
CA LEU A 107 17.00 1.59 20.08
C LEU A 107 17.85 2.87 20.14
N ASN A 108 17.49 3.82 21.02
CA ASN A 108 18.03 5.18 21.11
C ASN A 108 17.90 5.93 19.77
N LEU A 109 16.69 5.90 19.20
CA LEU A 109 16.39 6.51 17.91
C LEU A 109 16.39 8.05 18.02
N PRO A 110 17.09 8.77 17.12
CA PRO A 110 17.11 10.23 17.11
C PRO A 110 15.91 10.87 16.38
N GLY A 111 15.82 12.20 16.48
CA GLY A 111 14.92 12.99 15.64
C GLY A 111 13.45 12.79 16.00
N ILE A 112 12.60 12.64 14.99
CA ILE A 112 11.14 12.59 15.21
C ILE A 112 10.69 11.35 16.00
N LEU A 113 11.53 10.32 16.07
CA LEU A 113 11.22 9.06 16.75
C LEU A 113 11.71 9.02 18.19
N GLU A 114 12.46 10.03 18.65
CA GLU A 114 13.08 10.05 19.98
C GLU A 114 12.05 9.91 21.11
N GLU A 115 10.94 10.65 21.04
CA GLU A 115 9.89 10.58 22.07
C GLU A 115 9.21 9.20 22.09
N PHE A 116 8.93 8.62 20.92
CA PHE A 116 8.36 7.29 20.81
C PHE A 116 9.30 6.22 21.35
N ASP A 117 10.60 6.31 21.02
CA ASP A 117 11.62 5.38 21.49
C ASP A 117 11.84 5.48 23.00
N ALA A 118 11.88 6.71 23.53
CA ALA A 118 12.05 6.98 24.95
C ALA A 118 10.92 6.38 25.80
N ALA A 119 9.70 6.35 25.25
CA ALA A 119 8.50 5.83 25.90
C ALA A 119 8.43 4.28 25.95
N GLU A 120 9.23 3.57 25.15
CA GLU A 120 9.21 2.10 25.18
C GLU A 120 9.87 1.54 26.46
N ASP A 121 9.22 0.53 27.04
CA ASP A 121 9.63 -0.16 28.26
C ASP A 121 10.01 -1.64 28.03
N GLY A 122 10.01 -2.09 26.78
CA GLY A 122 10.32 -3.48 26.41
C GLY A 122 9.16 -4.45 26.51
N THR A 123 7.94 -3.98 26.81
CA THR A 123 6.77 -4.86 26.99
C THR A 123 5.86 -4.92 25.77
N ARG A 124 5.95 -3.93 24.88
CA ARG A 124 5.10 -3.85 23.69
C ARG A 124 5.49 -4.91 22.68
N VAL A 125 4.47 -5.55 22.10
CA VAL A 125 4.61 -6.55 21.04
C VAL A 125 4.12 -5.96 19.72
N ILE A 126 4.86 -6.18 18.64
CA ILE A 126 4.38 -5.99 17.27
C ILE A 126 4.05 -7.37 16.71
N GLU A 127 2.81 -7.54 16.29
CA GLU A 127 2.39 -8.75 15.59
C GLU A 127 3.02 -8.78 14.19
N ALA A 128 3.64 -9.90 13.85
CA ALA A 128 4.29 -10.10 12.56
C ALA A 128 4.15 -11.54 12.09
N GLN A 129 4.36 -11.74 10.79
CA GLN A 129 4.36 -13.06 10.19
C GLN A 129 5.41 -13.19 9.09
N TRP A 130 5.91 -14.41 8.91
CA TRP A 130 6.64 -14.83 7.73
C TRP A 130 5.70 -15.56 6.78
N ASN A 131 5.59 -15.10 5.54
CA ASN A 131 5.06 -15.90 4.45
C ASN A 131 6.22 -16.59 3.75
N LEU A 132 6.14 -17.91 3.67
CA LEU A 132 7.23 -18.72 3.14
C LEU A 132 6.94 -19.12 1.69
N PRO A 133 7.97 -19.16 0.82
CA PRO A 133 7.80 -19.70 -0.52
C PRO A 133 7.29 -21.14 -0.45
N PRO A 134 6.45 -21.56 -1.41
CA PRO A 134 6.01 -22.94 -1.47
C PRO A 134 7.25 -23.85 -1.42
N PRO A 135 7.25 -24.88 -0.57
CA PRO A 135 8.46 -25.61 -0.23
C PRO A 135 9.12 -26.18 -1.49
N PRO A 136 10.40 -25.87 -1.76
CA PRO A 136 11.15 -26.70 -2.70
C PRO A 136 11.38 -28.07 -2.08
N LEU A 137 11.49 -29.12 -2.91
CA LEU A 137 11.86 -30.48 -2.51
C LEU A 137 13.30 -30.53 -1.95
N ILE A 138 13.55 -30.02 -0.76
CA ILE A 138 14.91 -29.94 -0.20
C ILE A 138 14.92 -30.21 1.33
N THR A 139 15.92 -30.97 1.77
CA THR A 139 16.10 -31.53 3.12
C THR A 139 16.60 -30.53 4.19
N GLN A 140 16.30 -30.85 5.46
CA GLN A 140 16.47 -29.98 6.65
C GLN A 140 17.89 -29.43 6.89
N THR A 141 18.94 -30.12 6.44
CA THR A 141 20.34 -29.74 6.68
C THR A 141 20.78 -28.50 5.89
N GLN A 142 20.07 -28.15 4.80
CA GLN A 142 20.36 -26.94 4.00
C GLN A 142 19.67 -25.68 4.56
N LYS A 143 18.78 -25.80 5.56
CA LYS A 143 18.01 -24.66 6.11
C LYS A 143 18.85 -23.69 6.95
N GLN A 144 19.82 -24.17 7.73
CA GLN A 144 20.53 -23.33 8.72
C GLN A 144 21.65 -22.46 8.13
N GLN A 145 22.35 -22.92 7.08
CA GLN A 145 23.36 -22.10 6.37
C GLN A 145 22.73 -21.10 5.38
N LYS A 146 21.51 -21.38 4.91
CA LYS A 146 20.78 -20.53 3.96
C LYS A 146 20.19 -19.28 4.63
N ALA A 147 19.79 -19.37 5.91
CA ALA A 147 19.14 -18.27 6.65
C ALA A 147 19.97 -16.96 6.67
N ALA A 148 21.30 -17.02 6.82
CA ALA A 148 22.17 -15.83 6.81
C ALA A 148 22.47 -15.28 5.39
N GLN A 149 22.05 -16.00 4.34
CA GLN A 149 22.15 -15.60 2.93
C GLN A 149 20.77 -15.38 2.30
N GLU A 150 19.70 -15.53 3.07
CA GLU A 150 18.33 -15.47 2.56
C GLU A 150 17.99 -14.01 2.29
N LYS A 151 17.65 -13.71 1.03
CA LYS A 151 17.10 -12.41 0.68
C LYS A 151 15.61 -12.41 1.01
N VAL A 152 15.19 -11.41 1.79
CA VAL A 152 13.84 -11.32 2.36
C VAL A 152 13.15 -10.04 1.92
N ILE A 153 11.83 -10.05 1.98
CA ILE A 153 11.00 -8.88 1.71
C ILE A 153 10.43 -8.39 3.04
N LEU A 154 10.70 -7.14 3.43
CA LEU A 154 9.94 -6.45 4.46
C LEU A 154 8.74 -5.80 3.79
N TYR A 155 7.52 -6.26 4.11
CA TYR A 155 6.29 -5.74 3.52
C TYR A 155 5.56 -4.80 4.47
N LEU A 156 5.26 -3.59 4.00
CA LEU A 156 4.50 -2.57 4.71
C LEU A 156 3.17 -2.35 4.01
N GLN A 157 2.09 -2.78 4.67
CA GLN A 157 0.76 -2.80 4.08
C GLN A 157 0.14 -1.41 3.91
N GLY A 158 -0.73 -1.25 2.92
CA GLY A 158 -1.51 -0.05 2.64
C GLY A 158 -2.64 0.26 3.63
N GLY A 159 -3.84 0.54 3.13
CA GLY A 159 -4.99 0.83 4.00
C GLY A 159 -5.01 2.21 4.66
N GLY A 160 -4.38 3.22 4.06
CA GLY A 160 -4.50 4.61 4.51
C GLY A 160 -4.02 4.88 5.94
N TYR A 161 -3.09 4.07 6.48
CA TYR A 161 -2.67 4.05 7.89
C TYR A 161 -3.78 3.72 8.91
N CYS A 162 -4.98 3.35 8.44
CA CYS A 162 -6.17 3.19 9.28
C CYS A 162 -6.75 1.77 9.20
N PHE A 163 -6.45 1.03 8.13
CA PHE A 163 -7.07 -0.25 7.81
C PHE A 163 -6.02 -1.36 7.71
N TYR A 164 -6.55 -2.58 7.85
CA TYR A 164 -5.87 -3.86 7.68
C TYR A 164 -4.67 -4.10 8.61
N ASP A 165 -4.23 -5.34 8.61
CA ASP A 165 -3.06 -5.81 9.33
C ASP A 165 -2.33 -6.84 8.46
N HIS A 166 -1.22 -7.41 8.96
CA HIS A 166 -0.40 -8.33 8.18
C HIS A 166 -1.20 -9.51 7.59
N PHE A 167 -2.20 -10.01 8.32
CA PHE A 167 -2.92 -11.22 7.94
C PHE A 167 -4.04 -10.93 6.93
N CYS A 168 -4.64 -9.73 6.97
CA CYS A 168 -5.52 -9.27 5.88
C CYS A 168 -4.79 -9.24 4.52
N TYR A 169 -3.48 -8.96 4.56
CA TYR A 169 -2.62 -8.88 3.39
C TYR A 169 -2.03 -10.23 2.96
N LEU A 170 -2.35 -11.34 3.64
CA LEU A 170 -1.74 -12.65 3.39
C LEU A 170 -1.88 -13.10 1.92
N SER A 171 -3.08 -13.05 1.33
CA SER A 171 -3.30 -13.44 -0.07
C SER A 171 -2.49 -12.58 -1.05
N TYR A 172 -2.32 -11.30 -0.74
CA TYR A 172 -1.59 -10.37 -1.59
C TYR A 172 -0.08 -10.62 -1.47
N THR A 173 0.42 -10.71 -0.24
CA THR A 173 1.83 -10.97 0.07
C THR A 173 2.31 -12.34 -0.41
N GLU A 174 1.45 -13.37 -0.44
CA GLU A 174 1.73 -14.67 -1.07
C GLU A 174 2.09 -14.56 -2.55
N ARG A 175 1.55 -13.58 -3.28
CA ARG A 175 1.92 -13.37 -4.70
C ARG A 175 3.39 -13.01 -4.81
N PHE A 176 3.88 -12.10 -3.97
CA PHE A 176 5.31 -11.73 -3.95
C PHE A 176 6.18 -12.95 -3.65
N THR A 177 5.77 -13.77 -2.67
CA THR A 177 6.48 -15.00 -2.35
C THR A 177 6.55 -15.96 -3.55
N ARG A 178 5.46 -16.15 -4.29
CA ARG A 178 5.41 -17.01 -5.49
C ARG A 178 6.23 -16.46 -6.65
N TYR A 179 6.11 -15.16 -6.95
CA TYR A 179 6.80 -14.53 -8.07
C TYR A 179 8.29 -14.34 -7.79
N MET A 180 8.69 -13.99 -6.57
CA MET A 180 10.06 -13.62 -6.26
C MET A 180 10.88 -14.76 -5.64
N ASN A 181 10.21 -15.84 -5.23
CA ASN A 181 10.81 -16.96 -4.49
C ASN A 181 11.59 -16.48 -3.25
N ARG A 182 10.98 -15.55 -2.50
CA ARG A 182 11.53 -14.95 -1.28
C ARG A 182 10.52 -15.00 -0.15
N SER A 183 11.03 -15.17 1.06
CA SER A 183 10.24 -15.07 2.28
C SER A 183 9.82 -13.62 2.50
N VAL A 184 8.55 -13.39 2.84
CA VAL A 184 7.98 -12.07 3.09
C VAL A 184 7.70 -11.92 4.59
N PHE A 185 8.34 -10.95 5.22
CA PHE A 185 8.08 -10.54 6.60
C PHE A 185 7.12 -9.36 6.60
N SER A 186 5.93 -9.56 7.16
CA SER A 186 4.87 -8.55 7.22
C SER A 186 4.57 -8.21 8.68
N ILE A 187 4.34 -6.93 8.96
CA ILE A 187 4.03 -6.44 10.31
C ILE A 187 2.65 -5.81 10.40
N SER A 188 2.03 -5.90 11.58
CA SER A 188 0.91 -5.05 11.98
C SER A 188 1.43 -3.80 12.66
N TYR A 189 1.86 -2.81 11.89
CA TYR A 189 2.21 -1.51 12.45
C TYR A 189 0.96 -0.83 13.07
N ARG A 190 1.15 0.00 14.08
CA ARG A 190 0.04 0.70 14.76
C ARG A 190 -0.72 1.60 13.80
N LEU A 191 -2.05 1.52 13.89
CA LEU A 191 -2.97 2.25 13.00
C LEU A 191 -3.53 3.50 13.68
N ALA A 192 -3.87 4.47 12.85
CA ALA A 192 -4.61 5.65 13.24
C ALA A 192 -6.12 5.38 13.28
N PRO A 193 -6.90 6.07 14.13
CA PRO A 193 -6.51 7.22 14.98
C PRO A 193 -5.91 6.84 16.34
N GLU A 194 -5.86 5.56 16.70
CA GLU A 194 -5.34 5.10 18.00
C GLU A 194 -3.88 5.48 18.20
N THR A 195 -3.07 5.38 17.15
CA THR A 195 -1.71 5.89 17.13
C THR A 195 -1.53 6.79 15.92
N LYS A 196 -1.20 8.06 16.17
CA LYS A 196 -0.93 9.06 15.15
C LYS A 196 0.51 8.98 14.65
N PHE A 197 0.81 9.65 13.55
CA PHE A 197 2.16 9.90 13.09
C PHE A 197 3.03 10.47 14.22
N PRO A 198 4.29 10.02 14.40
CA PRO A 198 5.04 9.06 13.57
C PRO A 198 4.96 7.57 14.00
N GLY A 199 3.94 7.12 14.73
CA GLY A 199 3.93 5.78 15.33
C GLY A 199 4.04 4.60 14.34
N ALA A 200 3.45 4.70 13.15
CA ALA A 200 3.62 3.69 12.11
C ALA A 200 5.07 3.64 11.59
N LEU A 201 5.74 4.79 11.44
CA LEU A 201 7.15 4.89 11.04
C LEU A 201 8.05 4.27 12.10
N TYR A 202 7.76 4.53 13.37
CA TYR A 202 8.46 3.91 14.48
C TYR A 202 8.41 2.37 14.40
N ASP A 203 7.23 1.80 14.16
CA ASP A 203 7.06 0.36 14.06
C ASP A 203 7.75 -0.24 12.82
N ALA A 204 7.78 0.49 11.69
CA ALA A 204 8.54 0.09 10.50
C ALA A 204 10.05 0.07 10.76
N VAL A 205 10.59 1.05 11.49
CA VAL A 205 12.01 1.09 11.90
C VAL A 205 12.33 -0.07 12.84
N GLN A 206 11.45 -0.36 13.80
CA GLN A 206 11.60 -1.50 14.71
C GLN A 206 11.61 -2.83 13.97
N ALA A 207 10.70 -3.03 13.01
CA ALA A 207 10.67 -4.23 12.19
C ALA A 207 11.94 -4.40 11.33
N TYR A 208 12.44 -3.30 10.75
CA TYR A 208 13.67 -3.32 9.97
C TYR A 208 14.88 -3.74 10.82
N PHE A 209 15.01 -3.17 12.02
CA PHE A 209 16.09 -3.53 12.94
C PHE A 209 15.91 -4.92 13.55
N HIS A 210 14.69 -5.39 13.77
CA HIS A 210 14.40 -6.76 14.19
C HIS A 210 14.93 -7.78 13.16
N LEU A 211 14.72 -7.54 11.86
CA LEU A 211 15.29 -8.36 10.79
C LEU A 211 16.83 -8.38 10.85
N ILE A 212 17.47 -7.26 11.15
CA ILE A 212 18.93 -7.15 11.17
C ILE A 212 19.53 -7.78 12.42
N TYR A 213 19.06 -7.41 13.60
CA TYR A 213 19.71 -7.75 14.86
C TYR A 213 19.25 -9.11 15.39
N ASP A 214 17.97 -9.44 15.25
CA ASP A 214 17.42 -10.65 15.86
C ASP A 214 17.45 -11.84 14.89
N TYR A 215 17.15 -11.59 13.61
CA TYR A 215 17.27 -12.61 12.56
C TYR A 215 18.65 -12.66 11.88
N GLY A 216 19.53 -11.66 12.11
CA GLY A 216 20.86 -11.63 11.50
C GLY A 216 20.85 -11.38 9.97
N ILE A 217 19.74 -10.86 9.42
CA ILE A 217 19.63 -10.57 7.99
C ILE A 217 20.50 -9.35 7.68
N LYS A 218 21.40 -9.47 6.71
CA LYS A 218 22.19 -8.32 6.26
C LYS A 218 21.27 -7.25 5.64
N PRO A 219 21.49 -5.95 5.86
CA PRO A 219 20.72 -4.88 5.22
C PRO A 219 20.58 -5.05 3.70
N HIS A 220 21.68 -5.38 3.02
CA HIS A 220 21.72 -5.65 1.57
C HIS A 220 21.00 -6.95 1.13
N ASN A 221 20.40 -7.71 2.04
CA ASN A 221 19.52 -8.84 1.75
C ASN A 221 18.03 -8.49 1.96
N ILE A 222 17.71 -7.26 2.36
CA ILE A 222 16.34 -6.81 2.61
C ILE A 222 15.84 -6.02 1.41
N THR A 223 14.68 -6.39 0.87
CA THR A 223 13.90 -5.56 -0.05
C THR A 223 12.69 -5.01 0.70
N VAL A 224 12.51 -3.68 0.71
CA VAL A 224 11.32 -3.07 1.35
C VAL A 224 10.24 -2.86 0.30
N ILE A 225 9.08 -3.48 0.48
CA ILE A 225 7.93 -3.31 -0.41
C ILE A 225 6.77 -2.70 0.38
N GLY A 226 6.08 -1.73 -0.22
CA GLY A 226 4.84 -1.23 0.35
C GLY A 226 3.89 -0.68 -0.69
N ASP A 227 2.59 -0.82 -0.42
CA ASP A 227 1.50 -0.35 -1.26
C ASP A 227 0.76 0.84 -0.63
N SER A 228 0.29 1.79 -1.44
CA SER A 228 -0.51 2.93 -0.96
C SER A 228 0.15 3.67 0.23
N ALA A 229 -0.53 3.77 1.36
CA ALA A 229 0.02 4.28 2.62
C ALA A 229 1.29 3.54 3.08
N GLY A 230 1.36 2.23 2.86
CA GLY A 230 2.54 1.41 3.11
C GLY A 230 3.69 1.71 2.16
N GLY A 231 3.41 2.14 0.93
CA GLY A 231 4.41 2.67 0.00
C GLY A 231 4.96 4.02 0.45
N GLY A 232 4.09 4.91 0.93
CA GLY A 232 4.49 6.13 1.63
C GLY A 232 5.36 5.84 2.86
N LEU A 233 4.94 4.87 3.69
CA LEU A 233 5.67 4.43 4.89
C LEU A 233 7.03 3.82 4.57
N ALA A 234 7.12 3.00 3.52
CA ALA A 234 8.36 2.44 3.01
C ALA A 234 9.32 3.56 2.65
N MET A 235 8.85 4.57 1.92
CA MET A 235 9.68 5.72 1.59
C MET A 235 10.10 6.51 2.84
N SER A 236 9.19 6.76 3.78
CA SER A 236 9.51 7.42 5.05
C SER A 236 10.56 6.66 5.86
N LEU A 237 10.51 5.32 5.87
CA LEU A 237 11.53 4.46 6.47
C LEU A 237 12.88 4.68 5.80
N LEU A 238 12.97 4.67 4.46
CA LEU A 238 14.24 4.87 3.75
C LEU A 238 14.84 6.26 4.02
N ILE A 239 14.02 7.31 3.98
CA ILE A 239 14.46 8.68 4.26
C ILE A 239 14.98 8.75 5.71
N TYR A 240 14.24 8.20 6.67
CA TYR A 240 14.67 8.18 8.07
C TYR A 240 16.00 7.44 8.27
N LEU A 241 16.15 6.25 7.66
CA LEU A 241 17.38 5.48 7.73
C LEU A 241 18.56 6.25 7.14
N ARG A 242 18.37 6.91 5.99
CA ARG A 242 19.39 7.74 5.33
C ARG A 242 19.78 8.94 6.19
N ASP A 243 18.81 9.71 6.66
CA ASP A 243 19.04 10.96 7.39
C ASP A 243 19.78 10.72 8.71
N HIS A 244 19.60 9.54 9.30
CA HIS A 244 20.29 9.11 10.51
C HIS A 244 21.45 8.13 10.28
N GLN A 245 21.89 7.98 9.02
CA GLN A 245 23.08 7.19 8.63
C GLN A 245 23.02 5.72 9.06
N TYR A 246 21.82 5.16 9.14
CA TYR A 246 21.62 3.73 9.36
C TYR A 246 21.84 2.93 8.08
N PRO A 247 22.18 1.62 8.18
CA PRO A 247 22.31 0.77 7.01
C PRO A 247 21.02 0.72 6.20
N LEU A 248 21.11 0.95 4.89
CA LEU A 248 19.97 0.92 3.97
C LEU A 248 19.71 -0.50 3.42
N PRO A 249 18.46 -0.81 3.04
CA PRO A 249 18.12 -2.08 2.39
C PRO A 249 18.76 -2.18 0.99
N GLU A 250 18.66 -3.36 0.37
CA GLU A 250 19.13 -3.59 -1.01
C GLU A 250 18.43 -2.68 -2.02
N THR A 251 17.11 -2.57 -1.89
CA THR A 251 16.22 -1.84 -2.80
C THR A 251 14.87 -1.63 -2.13
N SER A 252 14.03 -0.77 -2.72
CA SER A 252 12.62 -0.69 -2.37
C SER A 252 11.71 -0.69 -3.58
N VAL A 253 10.51 -1.24 -3.42
CA VAL A 253 9.45 -1.25 -4.42
C VAL A 253 8.22 -0.58 -3.83
N LEU A 254 7.77 0.49 -4.49
CA LEU A 254 6.66 1.31 -4.07
C LEU A 254 5.50 1.08 -5.04
N LEU A 255 4.38 0.58 -4.52
CA LEU A 255 3.18 0.26 -5.31
C LEU A 255 2.13 1.32 -5.01
N SER A 256 1.73 2.08 -6.04
CA SER A 256 0.77 3.18 -5.95
C SER A 256 0.96 4.05 -4.70
N PRO A 257 2.19 4.54 -4.42
CA PRO A 257 2.53 5.04 -3.10
C PRO A 257 1.80 6.35 -2.78
N TRP A 258 1.23 6.43 -1.57
CA TRP A 258 0.61 7.65 -1.09
C TRP A 258 1.68 8.57 -0.47
N VAL A 259 2.07 9.61 -1.22
CA VAL A 259 3.26 10.43 -0.93
C VAL A 259 2.93 11.88 -0.60
N ASP A 260 1.67 12.31 -0.81
CA ASP A 260 1.15 13.63 -0.46
C ASP A 260 -0.17 13.55 0.33
N LEU A 261 -0.09 13.80 1.64
CA LEU A 261 -1.24 13.83 2.53
C LEU A 261 -2.03 15.16 2.49
N THR A 262 -1.64 16.13 1.65
CA THR A 262 -2.34 17.43 1.51
C THR A 262 -3.58 17.35 0.61
N TYR A 263 -3.71 16.29 -0.19
CA TYR A 263 -4.68 16.16 -1.27
C TYR A 263 -4.59 17.35 -2.27
N GLY A 264 -3.36 17.76 -2.60
CA GLY A 264 -3.09 18.95 -3.40
C GLY A 264 -3.38 18.78 -4.90
N HIS A 265 -3.26 17.57 -5.44
CA HIS A 265 -3.33 17.32 -6.88
C HIS A 265 -4.76 17.19 -7.43
N PRO A 266 -5.03 17.65 -8.66
CA PRO A 266 -6.34 17.54 -9.31
C PRO A 266 -6.83 16.11 -9.54
N SER A 267 -5.92 15.13 -9.72
CA SER A 267 -6.26 13.71 -9.93
C SER A 267 -7.16 13.13 -8.84
N TRP A 268 -7.10 13.67 -7.60
CA TRP A 268 -7.97 13.30 -6.49
C TRP A 268 -9.47 13.52 -6.76
N VAL A 269 -9.80 14.33 -7.76
CA VAL A 269 -11.18 14.58 -8.22
C VAL A 269 -11.37 14.04 -9.64
N GLU A 270 -10.44 14.31 -10.56
CA GLU A 270 -10.60 13.99 -11.97
C GLU A 270 -10.59 12.48 -12.26
N ALA A 271 -9.81 11.70 -11.52
CA ALA A 271 -9.71 10.25 -11.74
C ALA A 271 -10.78 9.45 -10.97
N GLU A 272 -11.63 10.10 -10.16
CA GLU A 272 -12.68 9.43 -9.35
C GLU A 272 -13.61 8.54 -10.19
N ILE A 273 -13.81 8.88 -11.47
CA ILE A 273 -14.69 8.11 -12.36
C ILE A 273 -14.10 6.78 -12.82
N PHE A 274 -12.78 6.62 -12.69
CA PHE A 274 -12.03 5.42 -13.06
C PHE A 274 -11.61 4.63 -11.83
N ASP A 275 -11.24 5.31 -10.75
CA ASP A 275 -10.69 4.69 -9.55
C ASP A 275 -11.72 4.41 -8.46
N TYR A 276 -11.43 3.39 -7.64
CA TYR A 276 -12.29 3.01 -6.53
C TYR A 276 -11.99 3.74 -5.22
N LEU A 277 -10.87 4.44 -5.14
CA LEU A 277 -10.62 5.33 -4.01
C LEU A 277 -11.67 6.45 -3.97
N PRO A 278 -12.14 6.85 -2.77
CA PRO A 278 -13.01 8.01 -2.65
C PRO A 278 -12.29 9.25 -3.17
N CYS A 279 -13.03 10.14 -3.85
CA CYS A 279 -12.52 11.48 -4.15
C CYS A 279 -11.98 12.16 -2.90
N ARG A 280 -11.16 13.20 -3.11
CA ARG A 280 -10.65 14.10 -2.08
C ARG A 280 -11.62 14.21 -0.88
N PRO A 281 -11.32 13.57 0.26
CA PRO A 281 -12.22 13.62 1.39
C PRO A 281 -12.25 15.05 1.91
N ASN A 282 -13.45 15.58 2.15
CA ASN A 282 -13.57 16.85 2.88
C ASN A 282 -12.85 16.71 4.23
N MET A 283 -12.22 17.78 4.71
CA MET A 283 -11.58 17.77 6.03
C MET A 283 -12.57 17.52 7.18
N SER A 284 -13.86 17.84 6.98
CA SER A 284 -14.95 17.49 7.89
C SER A 284 -15.57 16.11 7.64
N ALA A 285 -15.05 15.33 6.68
CA ALA A 285 -15.57 14.00 6.41
C ALA A 285 -15.36 13.08 7.62
N ILE A 286 -16.38 12.30 7.94
CA ILE A 286 -16.36 11.28 9.00
C ILE A 286 -15.22 10.28 8.80
N MET A 287 -14.83 10.02 7.54
CA MET A 287 -13.72 9.15 7.16
C MET A 287 -12.68 9.97 6.41
N ASN A 288 -11.61 10.36 7.09
CA ASN A 288 -10.47 11.04 6.48
C ASN A 288 -9.15 10.45 7.00
N PRO A 289 -8.54 9.49 6.27
CA PRO A 289 -7.37 8.77 6.75
C PRO A 289 -6.17 9.68 7.07
N ALA A 290 -5.92 10.70 6.25
CA ALA A 290 -4.83 11.66 6.51
C ALA A 290 -5.06 12.46 7.80
N ARG A 291 -6.31 12.86 8.09
CA ARG A 291 -6.65 13.54 9.34
C ARG A 291 -6.54 12.61 10.55
N PHE A 292 -6.94 11.34 10.42
CA PHE A 292 -6.74 10.35 11.48
C PHE A 292 -5.26 10.13 11.75
N TYR A 293 -4.47 9.96 10.70
CA TYR A 293 -3.05 9.69 10.80
C TYR A 293 -2.26 10.86 11.37
N LEU A 294 -2.48 12.07 10.88
CA LEU A 294 -1.74 13.25 11.32
C LEU A 294 -2.33 13.91 12.54
N GLY A 295 -3.57 13.57 12.93
CA GLY A 295 -4.34 14.25 13.96
C GLY A 295 -5.01 15.52 13.45
N THR A 296 -6.25 15.79 13.90
CA THR A 296 -7.04 16.97 13.49
C THR A 296 -6.28 18.28 13.64
N ASP A 297 -5.73 18.54 14.83
CA ASP A 297 -5.13 19.85 15.15
C ASP A 297 -3.73 20.01 14.55
N THR A 298 -3.05 18.90 14.32
CA THR A 298 -1.67 18.82 13.84
C THR A 298 -1.58 18.61 12.33
N TYR A 299 -2.69 18.29 11.65
CA TYR A 299 -2.75 18.02 10.21
C TYR A 299 -2.09 19.11 9.36
N HIS A 300 -2.43 20.38 9.58
CA HIS A 300 -1.88 21.47 8.78
C HIS A 300 -0.37 21.64 8.95
N GLY A 301 0.16 21.39 10.15
CA GLY A 301 1.60 21.46 10.43
C GLY A 301 2.38 20.25 9.91
N LEU A 302 1.75 19.07 9.86
CA LEU A 302 2.42 17.80 9.55
C LEU A 302 2.15 17.26 8.15
N SER A 303 1.13 17.76 7.43
CA SER A 303 0.75 17.26 6.10
C SER A 303 1.83 17.44 5.03
N ARG A 304 2.80 18.32 5.27
CA ARG A 304 3.98 18.53 4.43
C ARG A 304 5.28 18.07 5.08
N HIS A 305 5.21 17.43 6.25
CA HIS A 305 6.39 16.91 6.92
C HIS A 305 7.01 15.78 6.06
N PRO A 306 8.31 15.76 5.78
CA PRO A 306 8.91 14.83 4.81
C PRO A 306 8.75 13.35 5.18
N TYR A 307 8.72 13.02 6.48
CA TYR A 307 8.41 11.66 6.95
C TYR A 307 6.92 11.29 6.94
N ALA A 308 6.01 12.24 6.74
CA ALA A 308 4.57 11.99 6.62
C ALA A 308 4.11 11.98 5.15
N SER A 309 4.65 12.93 4.38
CA SER A 309 4.42 13.11 2.94
C SER A 309 5.78 13.16 2.24
N PRO A 310 6.35 12.00 1.87
CA PRO A 310 7.66 11.91 1.23
C PRO A 310 7.86 12.77 -0.02
N LEU A 311 6.78 13.19 -0.69
CA LEU A 311 6.84 14.15 -1.79
C LEU A 311 7.57 15.45 -1.39
N PHE A 312 7.51 15.86 -0.12
CA PHE A 312 8.13 17.09 0.38
C PHE A 312 9.53 16.91 0.97
N ALA A 313 10.17 15.74 0.82
CA ALA A 313 11.58 15.56 1.21
C ALA A 313 12.51 16.49 0.42
N ASP A 314 13.59 16.96 1.06
CA ASP A 314 14.51 17.94 0.45
C ASP A 314 15.28 17.35 -0.75
N HIS A 315 15.68 16.09 -0.66
CA HIS A 315 16.39 15.38 -1.72
C HIS A 315 16.15 13.87 -1.64
N PHE A 316 16.48 13.15 -2.71
CA PHE A 316 16.41 11.68 -2.81
C PHE A 316 17.77 11.02 -3.09
N SER A 317 18.86 11.77 -2.99
CA SER A 317 20.21 11.22 -3.09
C SER A 317 20.53 10.23 -1.96
N HIS A 318 21.45 9.31 -2.23
CA HIS A 318 21.95 8.30 -1.29
C HIS A 318 20.88 7.36 -0.72
N LEU A 319 19.74 7.24 -1.41
CA LEU A 319 18.75 6.20 -1.17
C LEU A 319 19.12 4.92 -1.95
N PRO A 320 18.63 3.74 -1.55
CA PRO A 320 18.82 2.54 -2.36
C PRO A 320 18.05 2.66 -3.69
N PRO A 321 18.31 1.79 -4.67
CA PRO A 321 17.51 1.72 -5.89
C PRO A 321 16.02 1.55 -5.59
N ILE A 322 15.17 2.37 -6.23
CA ILE A 322 13.71 2.39 -6.01
C ILE A 322 12.94 2.09 -7.30
N LEU A 323 12.07 1.09 -7.28
CA LEU A 323 11.05 0.87 -8.31
C LEU A 323 9.73 1.48 -7.84
N ILE A 324 9.11 2.31 -8.67
CA ILE A 324 7.78 2.90 -8.45
C ILE A 324 6.84 2.33 -9.50
N GLN A 325 5.75 1.69 -9.10
CA GLN A 325 4.69 1.27 -10.00
C GLN A 325 3.39 1.97 -9.64
N SER A 326 2.66 2.49 -10.62
CA SER A 326 1.37 3.15 -10.42
C SER A 326 0.43 2.90 -11.59
N GLY A 327 -0.87 3.06 -11.37
CA GLY A 327 -1.89 3.06 -12.40
C GLY A 327 -2.17 4.47 -12.94
N GLY A 328 -2.35 4.59 -14.27
CA GLY A 328 -2.72 5.85 -14.91
C GLY A 328 -4.17 6.28 -14.69
N CYS A 329 -4.98 5.39 -14.09
CA CYS A 329 -6.37 5.65 -13.71
C CYS A 329 -6.58 5.89 -12.21
N GLU A 330 -5.50 6.00 -11.42
CA GLU A 330 -5.55 6.21 -9.97
C GLU A 330 -5.85 7.66 -9.57
N THR A 331 -6.52 7.87 -8.44
CA THR A 331 -6.66 9.21 -7.84
C THR A 331 -5.33 9.82 -7.41
N MET A 332 -4.34 8.98 -7.13
CA MET A 332 -2.99 9.38 -6.70
C MET A 332 -1.99 9.54 -7.87
N LYS A 333 -2.41 9.36 -9.13
CA LYS A 333 -1.46 9.34 -10.26
C LYS A 333 -0.60 10.60 -10.37
N ASP A 334 -1.16 11.80 -10.15
CA ASP A 334 -0.43 13.04 -10.37
C ASP A 334 0.59 13.32 -9.25
N GLU A 335 0.30 12.91 -8.01
CA GLU A 335 1.27 12.98 -6.91
C GLU A 335 2.41 11.96 -7.12
N VAL A 336 2.12 10.75 -7.61
CA VAL A 336 3.15 9.77 -7.95
C VAL A 336 4.03 10.26 -9.09
N ARG A 337 3.46 10.83 -10.16
CA ARG A 337 4.23 11.48 -11.24
C ARG A 337 5.09 12.63 -10.73
N SER A 338 4.53 13.50 -9.88
CA SER A 338 5.29 14.61 -9.28
C SER A 338 6.44 14.08 -8.42
N PHE A 339 6.22 12.98 -7.71
CA PHE A 339 7.22 12.32 -6.90
C PHE A 339 8.33 11.71 -7.76
N ALA A 340 7.98 10.97 -8.81
CA ALA A 340 8.93 10.38 -9.76
C ALA A 340 9.80 11.46 -10.44
N ALA A 341 9.22 12.58 -10.86
CA ALA A 341 9.97 13.70 -11.43
C ALA A 341 11.07 14.24 -10.50
N LYS A 342 10.86 14.21 -9.17
CA LYS A 342 11.91 14.63 -8.23
C LYS A 342 13.10 13.66 -8.15
N PHE A 343 12.94 12.40 -8.55
CA PHE A 343 14.06 11.49 -8.71
C PHE A 343 14.81 11.74 -10.03
N GLU A 344 14.11 12.10 -11.10
CA GLU A 344 14.73 12.51 -12.38
C GLU A 344 15.64 13.73 -12.20
N ASP A 345 15.21 14.69 -11.38
CA ASP A 345 16.00 15.87 -11.02
C ASP A 345 17.21 15.56 -10.09
N CYS A 346 17.38 14.32 -9.67
CA CYS A 346 18.44 13.90 -8.74
C CYS A 346 19.40 12.91 -9.40
N ASP A 347 20.52 13.41 -9.95
CA ASP A 347 21.55 12.59 -10.63
C ASP A 347 22.08 11.40 -9.80
N ALA A 348 22.01 11.49 -8.47
CA ALA A 348 22.49 10.44 -7.55
C ALA A 348 21.43 9.38 -7.23
N ALA A 349 20.20 9.53 -7.71
CA ALA A 349 19.11 8.60 -7.46
C ALA A 349 19.10 7.48 -8.51
N ILE A 350 18.99 6.23 -8.05
CA ILE A 350 18.73 5.09 -8.91
C ILE A 350 17.25 4.78 -8.78
N PHE A 351 16.46 5.03 -9.83
CA PHE A 351 15.04 4.75 -9.78
C PHE A 351 14.47 4.33 -11.13
N LYS A 352 13.30 3.69 -11.10
CA LYS A 352 12.47 3.41 -12.27
C LYS A 352 11.01 3.68 -11.93
N HIS A 353 10.30 4.45 -12.75
CA HIS A 353 8.85 4.64 -12.65
C HIS A 353 8.15 3.92 -13.79
N GLU A 354 7.24 3.01 -13.45
CA GLU A 354 6.41 2.26 -14.38
C GLU A 354 4.95 2.63 -14.16
N GLU A 355 4.39 3.42 -15.07
CA GLU A 355 2.97 3.73 -15.08
C GLU A 355 2.20 2.78 -15.99
N TYR A 356 1.19 2.12 -15.44
CA TYR A 356 0.26 1.24 -16.14
C TYR A 356 -0.99 2.04 -16.49
N GLU A 357 -1.02 2.59 -17.71
CA GLU A 357 -1.96 3.63 -18.18
C GLU A 357 -3.44 3.42 -17.77
N ASP A 358 -3.94 2.19 -17.91
CA ASP A 358 -5.35 1.86 -17.69
C ASP A 358 -5.66 1.35 -16.27
N MET A 359 -4.65 1.20 -15.40
CA MET A 359 -4.81 0.54 -14.10
C MET A 359 -5.28 1.49 -13.00
N VAL A 360 -6.09 0.93 -12.08
CA VAL A 360 -6.65 1.58 -10.89
C VAL A 360 -5.73 1.41 -9.68
N HIS A 361 -6.14 1.95 -8.52
CA HIS A 361 -5.34 1.97 -7.30
C HIS A 361 -4.93 0.55 -6.86
N ASP A 362 -3.68 0.37 -6.42
CA ASP A 362 -3.12 -0.92 -5.95
C ASP A 362 -3.46 -2.11 -6.88
N PHE A 363 -3.44 -1.91 -8.21
CA PHE A 363 -3.93 -2.92 -9.15
C PHE A 363 -3.21 -4.28 -9.02
N GLN A 364 -1.96 -4.30 -8.54
CA GLN A 364 -1.17 -5.49 -8.30
C GLN A 364 -1.82 -6.46 -7.30
N ALA A 365 -2.73 -5.96 -6.44
CA ALA A 365 -3.52 -6.78 -5.53
C ALA A 365 -4.55 -7.67 -6.24
N PHE A 366 -4.99 -7.30 -7.45
CA PHE A 366 -6.05 -7.99 -8.19
C PHE A 366 -5.51 -8.92 -9.29
N ASP A 367 -6.37 -9.79 -9.79
CA ASP A 367 -6.01 -10.80 -10.79
C ASP A 367 -6.17 -10.26 -12.22
N PHE A 368 -5.52 -9.13 -12.53
CA PHE A 368 -5.52 -8.54 -13.87
C PHE A 368 -4.25 -8.93 -14.63
N ASP A 369 -4.29 -8.93 -15.97
CA ASP A 369 -3.13 -9.26 -16.80
C ASP A 369 -1.95 -8.29 -16.56
N GLN A 370 -2.26 -7.01 -16.36
CA GLN A 370 -1.30 -5.96 -16.04
C GLN A 370 -0.71 -6.18 -14.64
N SER A 371 -1.47 -6.72 -13.69
CA SER A 371 -0.96 -7.08 -12.35
C SER A 371 0.10 -8.18 -12.43
N HIS A 372 -0.09 -9.17 -13.31
CA HIS A 372 0.91 -10.21 -13.57
C HIS A 372 2.17 -9.62 -14.21
N SER A 373 1.99 -8.75 -15.20
CA SER A 373 3.08 -8.05 -15.88
C SER A 373 3.88 -7.18 -14.90
N ALA A 374 3.19 -6.50 -13.99
CA ALA A 374 3.79 -5.71 -12.92
C ALA A 374 4.62 -6.56 -11.95
N LEU A 375 4.07 -7.68 -11.47
CA LEU A 375 4.79 -8.60 -10.58
C LEU A 375 6.03 -9.22 -11.24
N LEU A 376 5.97 -9.54 -12.53
CA LEU A 376 7.13 -9.98 -13.31
C LEU A 376 8.18 -8.88 -13.46
N SER A 377 7.75 -7.62 -13.67
CA SER A 377 8.68 -6.49 -13.70
C SER A 377 9.39 -6.29 -12.37
N ILE A 378 8.68 -6.41 -11.24
CA ILE A 378 9.29 -6.34 -9.91
C ILE A 378 10.30 -7.49 -9.72
N GLN A 379 9.96 -8.71 -10.16
CA GLN A 379 10.89 -9.83 -10.11
C GLN A 379 12.17 -9.53 -10.91
N LYS A 380 12.03 -9.00 -12.14
CA LYS A 380 13.17 -8.60 -12.97
C LYS A 380 14.02 -7.53 -12.29
N TRP A 381 13.38 -6.51 -11.73
CA TRP A 381 14.05 -5.44 -10.99
C TRP A 381 14.91 -5.99 -9.85
N ILE A 382 14.31 -6.83 -9.00
CA ILE A 382 14.96 -7.41 -7.82
C ILE A 382 16.11 -8.38 -8.18
N LEU A 383 16.04 -9.05 -9.33
CA LEU A 383 17.04 -10.04 -9.74
C LEU A 383 18.15 -9.49 -10.63
N HIS A 384 17.87 -8.45 -11.41
CA HIS A 384 18.76 -7.99 -12.47
C HIS A 384 19.00 -6.47 -12.42
N ASP A 385 17.95 -5.67 -12.51
CA ASP A 385 18.08 -4.25 -12.85
C ASP A 385 18.73 -3.40 -11.73
N ILE A 386 18.70 -3.86 -10.47
CA ILE A 386 19.43 -3.21 -9.35
C ILE A 386 20.93 -3.10 -9.63
N HIS A 387 21.50 -4.07 -10.34
CA HIS A 387 22.94 -4.15 -10.60
C HIS A 387 23.37 -3.54 -11.95
N ASP A 388 22.40 -3.14 -12.80
CA ASP A 388 22.65 -2.46 -14.07
C ASP A 388 21.54 -1.44 -14.41
N PRO A 389 21.45 -0.33 -13.67
CA PRO A 389 20.35 0.62 -13.79
C PRO A 389 20.35 1.44 -15.09
N HIS A 390 21.46 1.47 -15.83
CA HIS A 390 21.62 2.33 -17.02
C HIS A 390 21.12 1.70 -18.33
N GLN A 391 20.64 0.45 -18.33
CA GLN A 391 20.20 -0.24 -19.55
C GLN A 391 18.76 0.05 -19.99
N HIS A 392 17.91 0.69 -19.16
CA HIS A 392 16.46 0.70 -19.41
C HIS A 392 15.80 2.08 -19.24
N HIS A 393 16.13 3.02 -20.13
CA HIS A 393 15.32 4.22 -20.40
C HIS A 393 14.26 4.00 -21.51
N GLU A 394 14.09 2.78 -22.00
CA GLU A 394 13.02 2.46 -22.94
C GLU A 394 11.76 2.02 -22.17
N THR A 395 10.76 2.90 -22.15
CA THR A 395 9.39 2.56 -21.78
C THR A 395 8.92 1.38 -22.65
N PRO A 396 8.31 0.32 -22.08
CA PRO A 396 7.76 -0.75 -22.89
C PRO A 396 6.52 -0.21 -23.61
N SER A 397 6.69 0.25 -24.85
CA SER A 397 5.58 0.46 -25.76
C SER A 397 5.02 -0.92 -26.13
N PHE A 398 3.94 -1.34 -25.46
CA PHE A 398 3.15 -2.47 -25.95
C PHE A 398 2.40 -2.01 -27.21
N SER A 399 3.06 -2.13 -28.37
CA SER A 399 2.39 -2.00 -29.66
C SER A 399 1.41 -3.17 -29.80
N SER A 400 0.12 -2.87 -29.86
CA SER A 400 -0.91 -3.81 -30.24
C SER A 400 -0.65 -4.28 -31.69
N SER A 401 -0.03 -5.45 -31.84
CA SER A 401 0.05 -6.10 -33.14
C SER A 401 -1.34 -6.58 -33.54
N SER A 402 -2.05 -5.73 -34.27
CA SER A 402 -3.23 -6.12 -35.04
C SER A 402 -2.78 -7.06 -36.17
N SER A 403 -2.84 -8.36 -35.92
CA SER A 403 -2.75 -9.36 -36.98
C SER A 403 -4.04 -9.30 -37.80
N SER A 404 -3.99 -8.55 -38.89
CA SER A 404 -4.94 -8.64 -39.98
C SER A 404 -4.76 -9.98 -40.69
N SER A 405 -5.67 -10.92 -40.41
CA SER A 405 -5.80 -12.15 -41.19
C SER A 405 -6.69 -11.92 -42.39
N SER A 406 -6.07 -11.55 -43.51
CA SER A 406 -6.60 -11.75 -44.86
C SER A 406 -6.34 -13.19 -45.34
N PHE A 407 -7.24 -13.71 -46.18
CA PHE A 407 -7.27 -15.01 -46.88
C PHE A 407 -7.93 -16.17 -46.09
N TYR A 408 -9.03 -16.78 -46.54
CA TYR A 408 -9.28 -17.33 -47.87
C TYR A 408 -10.75 -17.17 -48.37
N GLN A 409 -10.83 -17.15 -49.71
CA GLN A 409 -11.94 -17.38 -50.68
C GLN A 409 -13.34 -17.76 -50.20
#